data_AF-A0A5K1FF57-F1
#
_entry.id   AF-A0A5K1FF57-F1
#
_cell.length_a   1.000
_cell.length_b   1.000
_cell.length_c   1.000
_cell.angle_alpha   90.00
_cell.angle_beta   90.00
_cell.angle_gamma   90.00
#
_symmetry.space_group_name_H-M   'P 1'
#
loop_
_entity.id
_entity.type
_entity.pdbx_description
1 polymer ?
#
loop_
_entity_poly.entity_id
_entity_poly.type
_entity_poly.pdbx_seq_one_letter_code
_entity_poly.pdbx_strand_id
1 'polypeptide(L)'
;MVTTGQSPFLLTFLLCLSSFTFIVVLYQGEVPSALVSLSNVTDQFALLSFKSLVTKDPHNVLSNWNSNISFCDWTGVSCGRGSQR
;
A
#
# COMPACT_ATOMS: atom_id res chain seq x y z
N MET A 1 -46.20 -21.95 -14.90
CA MET A 1 -45.41 -20.82 -15.44
C MET A 1 -45.34 -19.78 -14.33
N VAL A 2 -44.30 -19.85 -13.49
CA VAL A 2 -44.16 -18.99 -12.31
C VAL A 2 -43.53 -17.67 -12.75
N THR A 3 -44.34 -16.63 -12.89
CA THR A 3 -43.84 -15.26 -13.11
C THR A 3 -43.46 -14.69 -11.75
N THR A 4 -42.16 -14.77 -11.47
CA THR A 4 -41.33 -13.86 -10.66
C THR A 4 -42.04 -12.64 -10.07
N GLY A 5 -42.69 -12.82 -8.92
CA GLY A 5 -43.14 -11.75 -8.03
C GLY A 5 -42.03 -11.39 -7.05
N GLN A 6 -41.00 -10.68 -7.50
CA GLN A 6 -39.94 -10.21 -6.60
C GLN A 6 -40.35 -8.85 -6.03
N SER A 7 -40.73 -8.84 -4.75
CA SER A 7 -41.05 -7.62 -3.99
C SER A 7 -39.93 -6.57 -4.18
N PRO A 8 -40.25 -5.27 -4.39
CA PRO A 8 -39.27 -4.22 -4.64
C PRO A 8 -38.18 -4.15 -3.56
N PHE A 9 -38.53 -4.50 -2.32
CA PHE A 9 -37.59 -4.62 -1.21
C PHE A 9 -36.48 -5.65 -1.45
N LEU A 10 -36.80 -6.78 -2.10
CA LEU A 10 -35.84 -7.84 -2.39
C LEU A 10 -34.89 -7.42 -3.53
N LEU A 11 -35.38 -6.68 -4.52
CA LEU A 11 -34.54 -6.11 -5.58
C LEU A 11 -33.53 -5.11 -5.01
N THR A 12 -33.99 -4.17 -4.17
CA THR A 12 -33.12 -3.19 -3.50
C THR A 12 -32.08 -3.89 -2.62
N PHE A 13 -32.49 -4.92 -1.88
CA PHE A 13 -31.60 -5.70 -1.05
C PHE A 13 -30.49 -6.39 -1.87
N LEU A 14 -30.83 -6.99 -3.01
CA LEU A 14 -29.84 -7.64 -3.89
C LEU A 14 -28.85 -6.65 -4.53
N LEU A 15 -29.33 -5.47 -4.95
CA LEU A 15 -28.46 -4.40 -5.47
C LEU A 15 -27.50 -3.87 -4.41
N CYS A 16 -27.98 -3.77 -3.18
CA CYS A 16 -27.16 -3.36 -2.05
C CYS A 16 -26.05 -4.38 -1.80
N LEU A 17 -26.41 -5.67 -1.68
CA LEU A 17 -25.44 -6.75 -1.48
C LEU A 17 -24.40 -6.83 -2.59
N SER A 18 -24.79 -6.67 -3.86
CA SER A 18 -23.82 -6.70 -4.98
C SER A 18 -22.85 -5.52 -4.95
N SER A 19 -23.32 -4.32 -4.57
CA SER A 19 -22.44 -3.16 -4.41
C SER A 19 -21.45 -3.34 -3.26
N PHE A 20 -21.90 -3.90 -2.13
CA PHE A 20 -21.04 -4.18 -0.98
C PHE A 20 -19.98 -5.23 -1.32
N THR A 21 -20.34 -6.33 -1.97
CA THR A 21 -19.36 -7.37 -2.36
C THR A 21 -18.37 -6.85 -3.39
N PHE A 22 -18.82 -6.04 -4.35
CA PHE A 22 -17.94 -5.41 -5.33
C PHE A 22 -16.91 -4.50 -4.65
N ILE A 23 -17.34 -3.65 -3.72
CA ILE A 23 -16.44 -2.80 -2.93
C ILE A 23 -15.42 -3.65 -2.18
N VAL A 24 -15.86 -4.67 -1.44
CA VAL A 24 -14.95 -5.54 -0.68
C VAL A 24 -13.92 -6.23 -1.60
N VAL A 25 -14.33 -6.73 -2.77
CA VAL A 25 -13.44 -7.34 -3.75
C VAL A 25 -12.40 -6.35 -4.30
N LEU A 26 -12.80 -5.09 -4.57
CA LEU A 26 -11.87 -4.05 -4.99
C LEU A 26 -10.86 -3.69 -3.89
N TYR A 27 -11.29 -3.66 -2.62
CA TYR A 27 -10.41 -3.39 -1.48
C TYR A 27 -9.49 -4.56 -1.13
N GLN A 28 -9.87 -5.79 -1.48
CA GLN A 28 -9.04 -6.99 -1.30
C GLN A 28 -8.03 -7.20 -2.44
N GLY A 29 -7.87 -6.24 -3.36
CA GLY A 29 -6.87 -6.31 -4.41
C GLY A 29 -5.48 -6.55 -3.82
N GLU A 30 -4.95 -7.76 -3.96
CA GLU A 30 -3.57 -8.06 -3.65
C GLU A 30 -2.68 -7.12 -4.44
N VAL A 31 -1.86 -6.34 -3.74
CA VAL A 31 -0.89 -5.47 -4.39
C VAL A 31 0.09 -6.37 -5.14
N PRO A 32 0.18 -6.28 -6.47
CA PRO A 32 1.05 -7.18 -7.22
C PRO A 32 2.49 -6.98 -6.76
N SER A 33 3.26 -8.06 -6.59
CA SER A 33 4.64 -8.02 -6.09
C SER A 33 5.55 -7.09 -6.91
N ALA A 34 5.23 -6.88 -8.19
CA ALA A 34 5.90 -5.91 -9.05
C ALA A 34 5.69 -4.45 -8.60
N LEU A 35 4.50 -4.09 -8.10
CA LEU A 35 4.19 -2.76 -7.57
C LEU A 35 4.94 -2.51 -6.26
N VAL A 36 5.03 -3.51 -5.37
CA VAL A 36 5.82 -3.42 -4.13
C VAL A 36 7.32 -3.27 -4.43
N SER A 37 7.83 -3.98 -5.44
CA SER A 37 9.23 -3.82 -5.87
C SER A 37 9.49 -2.42 -6.42
N LEU A 38 8.58 -1.90 -7.24
CA LEU A 38 8.67 -0.55 -7.81
C LEU A 38 8.57 0.53 -6.72
N SER A 39 7.70 0.34 -5.71
CA SER A 39 7.60 1.26 -4.58
C SER A 39 8.90 1.27 -3.79
N ASN A 40 9.48 0.12 -3.47
CA ASN A 40 10.75 0.02 -2.75
C ASN A 40 11.90 0.77 -3.46
N VAL A 41 12.00 0.67 -4.79
CA VAL A 41 13.01 1.40 -5.57
C VAL A 41 12.75 2.91 -5.51
N THR A 42 11.48 3.31 -5.62
CA THR A 42 11.07 4.72 -5.54
C THR A 42 11.33 5.30 -4.15
N ASP A 43 11.03 4.55 -3.10
CA ASP A 43 11.24 4.91 -1.70
C ASP A 43 12.73 5.06 -1.38
N GLN A 44 13.57 4.13 -1.85
CA GLN A 44 15.02 4.22 -1.71
C GLN A 44 15.57 5.50 -2.37
N PHE A 45 15.10 5.82 -3.58
CA PHE A 45 15.54 7.03 -4.30
C PHE A 45 15.08 8.32 -3.60
N ALA A 46 13.85 8.34 -3.10
CA ALA A 46 13.30 9.47 -2.34
C ALA A 46 14.09 9.73 -1.05
N LEU A 47 14.46 8.67 -0.31
CA LEU A 47 15.25 8.80 0.91
C LEU A 47 16.69 9.27 0.63
N LEU A 48 17.33 8.80 -0.45
CA LEU A 48 18.66 9.32 -0.84
C LEU A 48 18.60 10.78 -1.29
N SER A 49 17.52 11.16 -1.97
CA SER A 49 17.26 12.56 -2.33
C SER A 49 17.08 13.41 -1.08
N PHE A 50 16.35 12.92 -0.09
CA PHE A 50 16.23 13.57 1.22
C PHE A 50 17.60 13.75 1.88
N LYS A 51 18.45 12.71 1.91
CA LYS A 51 19.80 12.81 2.44
C LYS A 51 20.63 13.90 1.76
N SER A 52 20.55 14.05 0.43
CA SER A 52 21.33 15.07 -0.30
C SER A 52 20.90 16.51 0.02
N LEU A 53 19.64 16.71 0.40
CA LEU A 53 19.10 18.00 0.83
C LEU A 53 19.51 18.37 2.27
N VAL A 54 19.94 17.42 3.08
CA VAL A 54 20.41 17.66 4.45
C VAL A 54 21.85 18.16 4.43
N THR A 55 22.03 19.48 4.48
CA THR A 55 23.36 20.12 4.43
C THR A 55 24.14 20.05 5.76
N LYS A 56 23.46 19.79 6.88
CA LYS A 56 24.06 19.73 8.22
C LYS A 56 23.54 18.52 8.97
N ASP A 57 24.39 17.51 9.14
CA ASP A 57 24.14 16.32 9.94
C ASP A 57 25.21 16.21 11.05
N PRO A 58 25.12 17.03 12.11
CA PRO A 58 26.16 17.13 13.14
C PRO A 58 26.37 15.84 13.94
N HIS A 59 25.40 14.93 13.91
CA HIS A 59 25.43 13.64 14.60
C HIS A 59 25.65 12.46 13.64
N ASN A 60 25.87 12.71 12.35
CA ASN A 60 26.06 11.69 11.32
C ASN A 60 24.96 10.62 11.31
N VAL A 61 23.71 11.00 11.62
CA VAL A 61 22.57 10.07 11.71
C VAL A 61 22.29 9.43 10.35
N LEU A 62 22.51 10.16 9.26
CA LEU A 62 22.28 9.71 7.89
C LEU A 62 23.52 9.03 7.29
N SER A 63 24.56 8.75 8.09
CA SER A 63 25.81 8.14 7.62
C SER A 63 25.59 6.79 6.94
N ASN A 64 24.75 5.93 7.56
CA ASN A 64 24.45 4.59 7.05
C ASN A 64 23.50 4.58 5.85
N TRP A 65 22.91 5.71 5.46
CA TRP A 65 22.00 5.77 4.32
C TRP A 65 22.78 5.60 3.01
N ASN A 66 22.91 4.36 2.53
CA ASN A 66 23.73 3.99 1.38
C ASN A 66 22.98 3.03 0.45
N SER A 67 23.14 3.19 -0.87
CA SER A 67 22.45 2.36 -1.88
C SER A 67 22.85 0.89 -1.86
N ASN A 68 24.02 0.57 -1.29
CA ASN A 68 24.52 -0.81 -1.18
C ASN A 68 23.89 -1.63 -0.05
N ILE A 69 23.14 -0.99 0.85
CA ILE A 69 22.43 -1.68 1.94
C ILE A 69 20.93 -1.43 1.81
N SER A 70 20.12 -2.35 2.34
CA SER A 70 18.67 -2.18 2.35
C SER A 70 18.29 -0.91 3.11
N PHE A 71 17.40 -0.10 2.54
CA PHE A 71 16.94 1.13 3.20
C PHE A 71 16.20 0.85 4.50
N CYS A 72 15.69 -0.37 4.70
CA CYS A 72 15.09 -0.81 5.96
C CYS A 72 16.09 -0.90 7.12
N ASP A 73 17.38 -1.03 6.82
CA ASP A 73 18.45 -1.11 7.82
C ASP A 73 19.07 0.27 8.11
N TRP A 74 18.54 1.33 7.47
CA TRP A 74 19.00 2.68 7.68
C TRP A 74 18.55 3.21 9.04
N THR A 75 19.44 3.94 9.70
CA THR A 75 19.13 4.59 10.98
C THR A 75 17.93 5.52 10.82
N GLY A 76 16.90 5.31 11.64
CA GLY A 76 15.67 6.11 11.62
C GLY A 76 14.64 5.70 10.57
N VAL A 77 14.92 4.69 9.73
CA VAL A 77 13.96 4.12 8.79
C VAL A 77 13.34 2.88 9.42
N SER A 78 12.03 2.76 9.34
CA SER A 78 11.30 1.57 9.78
C SER A 78 10.46 1.05 8.61
N CYS A 79 10.86 -0.08 8.07
CA CYS A 79 10.05 -0.77 7.07
C CYS A 79 8.91 -1.50 7.77
N GLY A 80 7.69 -1.04 7.55
CA GLY A 80 6.55 -1.90 7.74
C GLY A 80 6.65 -3.03 6.73
N ARG A 81 6.75 -4.29 7.20
CA ARG A 81 6.14 -5.35 6.41
C ARG A 81 4.68 -4.93 6.35
N GLY A 82 4.12 -4.79 5.15
CA GLY A 82 2.69 -4.95 5.02
C GLY A 82 2.35 -6.35 5.53
N SER A 83 2.26 -6.53 6.84
CA SER A 83 1.44 -7.59 7.39
C SER A 83 0.04 -7.12 7.04
N GLN A 84 -0.44 -7.56 5.89
CA GLN A 84 -1.86 -7.85 5.74
C GLN A 84 -2.27 -8.58 7.02
N ARG A 85 -3.00 -7.89 7.88
CA ARG A 85 -3.92 -8.50 8.82
C ARG A 85 -5.30 -8.04 8.41
#